data_AF-A0A522PZG8-F1
#
_entry.id   AF-A0A522PZG8-F1
#
_cell.length_a   1.000
_cell.length_b   1.000
_cell.length_c   1.000
_cell.angle_alpha   90.00
_cell.angle_beta   90.00
_cell.angle_gamma   90.00
#
_symmetry.space_group_name_H-M   'P 1'
#
loop_
_entity.id
_entity.type
_entity.pdbx_description
1 polymer ?
#
loop_
_entity_poly.entity_id
_entity_poly.type
_entity_poly.pdbx_seq_one_letter_code
_entity_poly.pdbx_strand_id
1 'polypeptide(L)' 'MGLSRRQFTKEFKLATAQRLEMGASAADVARAFEVNFNVLCRWRKEFRQGPDNAFTGL' A
#
# COMPACT_ATOMS: atom_id res chain seq x y z
N MET A 1 -14.43 0.86 20.94
CA MET A 1 -12.95 0.85 20.93
C MET A 1 -12.48 1.00 19.48
N GLY A 2 -12.43 2.22 18.95
CA GLY A 2 -11.98 2.47 17.58
C GLY A 2 -10.47 2.34 17.52
N LEU A 3 -9.98 1.17 17.07
CA LEU A 3 -8.56 0.96 16.79
C LEU A 3 -8.12 2.08 15.85
N SER A 4 -7.26 2.97 16.33
CA SER A 4 -6.65 4.05 15.55
C SER A 4 -6.19 3.46 14.22
N ARG A 5 -6.93 3.73 13.14
CA ARG A 5 -6.49 3.35 11.79
C ARG A 5 -5.18 4.08 11.58
N ARG A 6 -4.06 3.35 11.53
CA ARG A 6 -2.78 3.90 11.07
C ARG A 6 -3.07 4.62 9.76
N GLN A 7 -3.08 5.95 9.79
CA GLN A 7 -3.33 6.77 8.61
C GLN A 7 -2.05 6.74 7.80
N PHE A 8 -2.03 5.92 6.76
CA PHE A 8 -0.97 5.93 5.78
C PHE A 8 -1.20 7.12 4.85
N THR A 9 -0.23 8.04 4.80
CA THR A 9 -0.28 9.18 3.89
C THR A 9 -0.29 8.69 2.44
N LYS A 10 -0.85 9.49 1.53
CA LYS A 10 -0.90 9.16 0.09
C LYS A 10 0.50 8.90 -0.48
N GLU A 11 1.48 9.69 -0.06
CA GLU A 11 2.89 9.54 -0.45
C GLU A 11 3.46 8.19 -0.03
N PHE A 12 3.13 7.74 1.17
CA PHE A 12 3.57 6.45 1.68
C PHE A 12 2.99 5.30 0.85
N LYS A 13 1.69 5.35 0.55
CA LYS A 13 1.01 4.39 -0.32
C LYS A 13 1.63 4.35 -1.73
N LEU A 14 1.95 5.52 -2.28
CA LEU A 14 2.63 5.67 -3.58
C LEU A 14 4.03 5.08 -3.58
N ALA A 15 4.87 5.40 -2.60
CA ALA A 15 6.22 4.84 -2.47
C ALA A 15 6.19 3.31 -2.36
N THR A 16 5.20 2.78 -1.62
CA THR A 16 4.98 1.35 -1.45
C THR A 16 4.59 0.68 -2.77
N ALA A 17 3.65 1.28 -3.51
CA ALA A 17 3.17 0.75 -4.78
C ALA A 17 4.23 0.85 -5.91
N GLN A 18 5.01 1.94 -5.92
CA GLN A 18 6.11 2.10 -6.87
C GLN A 18 7.20 1.03 -6.67
N ARG A 19 7.53 0.67 -5.42
CA ARG A 19 8.44 -0.44 -5.14
C ARG A 19 7.88 -1.78 -5.61
N LEU A 20 6.57 -2.01 -5.41
CA LEU A 20 5.90 -3.22 -5.90
C LEU A 20 5.90 -3.34 -7.43
N GLU A 21 5.80 -2.22 -8.15
CA GLU A 21 5.89 -2.13 -9.61
C GLU A 21 7.32 -2.37 -10.12
N MET A 22 8.33 -1.85 -9.41
CA MET A 22 9.75 -2.13 -9.68
C MET A 22 10.13 -3.62 -9.49
N GLY A 23 9.19 -4.48 -9.11
CA GLY A 23 9.41 -5.92 -8.91
C GLY A 23 9.81 -6.29 -7.50
N ALA A 24 9.75 -5.36 -6.53
CA ALA A 24 10.02 -5.71 -5.13
C ALA A 24 8.96 -6.67 -4.58
N SER A 25 9.42 -7.63 -3.78
CA SER A 25 8.54 -8.58 -3.11
C SER A 25 7.64 -7.87 -2.11
N ALA A 26 6.34 -8.12 -2.18
CA ALA A 26 5.37 -7.51 -1.27
C ALA A 26 5.64 -7.81 0.21
N ALA A 27 6.26 -8.96 0.52
CA ALA A 27 6.71 -9.30 1.87
C ALA A 27 7.88 -8.43 2.36
N ASP A 28 8.80 -8.10 1.46
CA ASP A 28 9.96 -7.27 1.77
C ASP A 28 9.51 -5.82 2.03
N VAL A 29 8.64 -5.32 1.15
CA VAL A 29 8.02 -4.00 1.31
C VAL A 29 7.12 -3.96 2.57
N ALA A 30 6.38 -5.03 2.88
CA ALA A 30 5.60 -5.11 4.13
C ALA A 30 6.48 -4.96 5.37
N ARG A 31 7.65 -5.60 5.35
CA ARG A 31 8.60 -5.56 6.46
C ARG A 31 9.32 -4.22 6.56
N ALA A 32 9.71 -3.63 5.42
CA ALA A 32 10.39 -2.34 5.37
C ALA A 32 9.49 -1.17 5.79
N PHE A 33 8.19 -1.25 5.49
CA PHE A 33 7.22 -0.19 5.78
C PHE A 33 6.35 -0.50 7.01
N GLU A 34 6.57 -1.64 7.68
CA GLU A 34 5.76 -2.13 8.80
C GLU A 34 4.24 -2.15 8.51
N VAL A 35 3.90 -2.50 7.27
CA VAL A 35 2.52 -2.58 6.77
C VAL A 35 2.07 -4.03 6.74
N ASN A 36 0.79 -4.25 7.03
CA ASN A 36 0.19 -5.57 6.90
C ASN A 36 0.21 -6.04 5.43
N PHE A 37 0.70 -7.25 5.19
CA PHE A 37 0.77 -7.85 3.86
C PHE A 37 -0.58 -7.84 3.10
N ASN A 38 -1.70 -8.04 3.80
CA ASN A 38 -3.03 -7.98 3.17
C ASN A 38 -3.34 -6.59 2.58
N VAL A 39 -2.91 -5.52 3.26
CA VAL A 39 -3.12 -4.14 2.79
C VAL A 39 -2.26 -3.86 1.57
N LEU A 40 -1.01 -4.33 1.57
CA LEU A 40 -0.10 -4.26 0.42
C LEU A 40 -0.63 -5.03 -0.80
N CYS A 41 -1.14 -6.24 -0.60
CA CYS A 41 -1.72 -7.05 -1.66
C CYS A 41 -2.95 -6.35 -2.27
N ARG A 42 -3.77 -5.70 -1.42
CA ARG A 42 -4.88 -4.85 -1.86
C ARG A 42 -4.38 -3.65 -2.66
N TRP A 43 -3.42 -2.87 -2.14
CA TRP A 43 -2.85 -1.72 -2.85
C TRP A 43 -2.25 -2.11 -4.20
N ARG A 44 -1.57 -3.26 -4.30
CA ARG A 44 -1.04 -3.75 -5.58
C ARG A 44 -2.14 -3.96 -6.62
N LYS A 45 -3.28 -4.52 -6.19
CA LYS A 45 -4.43 -4.76 -7.05
C LYS A 45 -5.09 -3.46 -7.48
N GLU A 46 -5.31 -2.53 -6.54
CA GLU A 46 -5.87 -1.21 -6.81
C GLU A 46 -4.96 -0.39 -7.74
N PHE A 47 -3.65 -0.42 -7.49
CA PHE A 47 -2.66 0.29 -8.30
C PHE A 47 -2.64 -0.20 -9.76
N ARG A 48 -2.73 -1.52 -9.96
CA ARG A 48 -2.85 -2.11 -11.30
C ARG A 48 -4.17 -1.76 -12.00
N GLN A 49 -5.24 -1.51 -11.26
CA GLN A 49 -6.52 -1.08 -11.85
C GLN A 49 -6.54 0.40 -12.21
N GLY A 50 -5.70 1.22 -11.59
CA GLY A 50 -5.45 2.60 -12.00
C GLY A 50 -4.94 3.45 -10.85
N PRO A 51 -3.79 4.12 -10.97
CA PRO A 51 -3.22 4.93 -9.89
C PRO A 51 -4.08 6.15 -9.51
N ASP A 52 -4.98 6.58 -10.40
CA ASP A 52 -5.86 7.75 -10.21
C ASP A 52 -7.00 7.47 -9.22
N ASN A 53 -7.50 6.23 -9.18
CA ASN A 53 -8.55 5.79 -8.26
C ASN A 53 -8.02 4.90 -7.13
N ALA A 54 -6.76 4.45 -7.24
CA ALA A 54 -6.09 3.70 -6.19
C ALA A 54 -5.90 4.59 -4.96
N PHE A 55 -6.12 4.02 -3.79
CA PHE A 55 -6.02 4.68 -2.48
C PHE A 55 -7.22 5.57 -2.08
N THR A 56 -8.29 5.63 -2.88
CA THR A 56 -9.56 6.27 -2.52
C THR A 56 -10.30 5.40 -1.49
N GLY A 57 -9.90 5.60 -0.24
CA GLY A 57 -10.43 4.92 0.94
C GLY A 57 -9.98 5.71 2.15
N LEU A 58 -10.45 6.96 2.21
CA LEU A 58 -10.48 7.81 3.39
C LEU A 58 -11.94 7.96 3.79
#